data_AF-A0A6I2HPL6-F1
#
_entry.id   AF-A0A6I2HPL6-F1
#
_cell.length_a   1.000
_cell.length_b   1.000
_cell.length_c   1.000
_cell.angle_alpha   90.00
_cell.angle_beta   90.00
_cell.angle_gamma   90.00
#
_symmetry.space_group_name_H-M   'P 1'
#
loop_
_entity.id
_entity.type
_entity.pdbx_description
1 polymer ?
#
loop_
_entity_poly.entity_id
_entity_poly.type
_entity_poly.pdbx_seq_one_letter_code
_entity_poly.pdbx_strand_id
1 'polypeptide(L)'
;MSHPQMNTFSGVDLPDLVELKLPSAVSLFPDTLAWKLLLVVIVLTIVTVCMVRYRRYQRRLWRREAHALAIAAKQSARADDWFVLIKRVLRLYLPAEQLSAFNEQQLLAQLPELPDSVHRAMVKNHYRREGTLPEAENGLLAGAVHRWLKELPDV
;
A
#
# COMPACT_ATOMS: atom_id res chain seq x y z
N MET A 1 -47.77 93.21 1.26
CA MET A 1 -46.79 92.54 0.38
C MET A 1 -46.21 91.37 1.17
N SER A 2 -46.70 90.17 0.89
CA SER A 2 -46.39 88.95 1.64
C SER A 2 -45.24 88.23 0.94
N HIS A 3 -44.10 88.09 1.61
CA HIS A 3 -43.02 87.22 1.15
C HIS A 3 -43.40 85.74 1.39
N PRO A 4 -43.26 84.85 0.40
CA PRO A 4 -43.43 83.43 0.61
C PRO A 4 -42.22 82.85 1.35
N GLN A 5 -42.49 82.15 2.45
CA GLN A 5 -41.51 81.41 3.24
C GLN A 5 -40.88 80.31 2.37
N MET A 6 -39.54 80.29 2.31
CA MET A 6 -38.77 79.14 1.86
C MET A 6 -39.00 78.00 2.85
N ASN A 7 -39.66 76.94 2.40
CA ASN A 7 -39.66 75.66 3.11
C ASN A 7 -38.25 75.08 3.05
N THR A 8 -37.46 75.37 4.08
CA THR A 8 -36.26 74.61 4.40
C THR A 8 -36.73 73.22 4.78
N PHE A 9 -36.38 72.22 3.95
CA PHE A 9 -36.48 70.83 4.35
C PHE A 9 -35.58 70.67 5.58
N SER A 10 -36.23 70.67 6.74
CA SER A 10 -35.61 70.47 8.04
C SER A 10 -34.91 69.13 8.00
N GLY A 11 -33.65 69.12 8.44
CA GLY A 11 -32.88 67.91 8.64
C GLY A 11 -33.73 66.89 9.35
N VAL A 12 -33.77 65.68 8.80
CA VAL A 12 -34.26 64.53 9.54
C VAL A 12 -33.31 64.38 10.72
N ASP A 13 -33.76 64.80 11.89
CA ASP A 13 -33.13 64.49 13.16
C ASP A 13 -33.24 62.97 13.34
N LEU A 14 -32.24 62.25 12.81
CA LEU A 14 -32.05 60.85 13.20
C LEU A 14 -31.75 60.90 14.70
N PRO A 15 -32.59 60.27 15.55
CA PRO A 15 -32.23 60.12 16.94
C PRO A 15 -30.90 59.39 16.96
N ASP A 16 -29.97 59.96 17.73
CA ASP A 16 -28.69 59.39 18.12
C ASP A 16 -28.85 57.87 18.13
N LEU A 17 -28.08 57.16 17.30
CA LEU A 17 -28.13 55.71 17.19
C LEU A 17 -27.66 55.14 18.53
N VAL A 18 -28.57 55.18 19.51
CA VAL A 18 -28.47 54.56 20.82
C VAL A 18 -28.00 53.17 20.52
N GLU A 19 -26.78 52.91 20.94
CA GLU A 19 -26.05 51.66 20.87
C GLU A 19 -27.02 50.47 20.81
N LEU A 20 -27.39 50.06 19.60
CA LEU A 20 -28.01 48.77 19.41
C LEU A 20 -26.90 47.78 19.74
N LYS A 21 -26.90 47.34 21.00
CA LYS A 21 -26.04 46.28 21.50
C LYS A 21 -26.23 45.11 20.54
N LEU A 22 -25.27 44.91 19.63
CA LEU A 22 -25.35 43.86 18.63
C LEU A 22 -25.70 42.57 19.37
N PRO A 23 -26.69 41.78 18.92
CA PRO A 23 -26.96 40.50 19.55
C PRO A 23 -25.65 39.75 19.57
N SER A 24 -25.27 39.27 20.76
CA SER A 24 -24.04 38.49 20.96
C SER A 24 -23.92 37.49 19.83
N ALA A 25 -22.80 37.52 19.10
CA ALA A 25 -22.58 36.70 17.92
C ALA A 25 -23.01 35.26 18.23
N VAL A 26 -24.09 34.82 17.59
CA VAL A 26 -24.58 33.46 17.77
C VAL A 26 -23.56 32.57 17.09
N SER A 27 -22.88 31.72 17.87
CA SER A 27 -21.96 30.75 17.30
C SER A 27 -22.73 29.87 16.32
N LEU A 28 -22.48 30.05 15.03
CA LEU A 28 -23.05 29.22 13.95
C LEU A 28 -22.56 27.77 14.03
N PHE A 29 -21.50 27.52 14.81
CA PHE A 29 -21.10 26.20 15.24
C PHE A 29 -21.78 25.91 16.58
N PRO A 30 -22.88 25.13 16.59
CA PRO A 30 -23.41 24.64 17.85
C PRO A 30 -22.32 23.76 18.47
N ASP A 31 -21.92 24.08 19.70
CA ASP A 31 -20.90 23.35 20.47
C ASP A 31 -21.49 22.02 20.97
N THR A 32 -22.06 21.26 20.03
CA THR A 32 -22.79 20.03 20.29
C THR A 32 -21.79 18.89 20.33
N LEU A 33 -21.96 18.08 21.36
CA LEU A 33 -21.22 16.84 21.58
C LEU A 33 -21.21 15.94 20.32
N ALA A 34 -22.25 16.07 19.47
CA ALA A 34 -22.37 15.43 18.17
C ALA A 34 -21.18 15.67 17.22
N TRP A 35 -20.63 16.90 17.12
CA TRP A 35 -19.49 17.17 16.25
C TRP A 35 -18.21 16.49 16.72
N LYS A 36 -18.02 16.41 18.05
CA LYS A 36 -16.89 15.69 18.65
C LYS A 36 -17.00 14.18 18.36
N LEU A 37 -18.19 13.61 18.50
CA LEU A 37 -18.46 12.21 18.13
C LEU A 37 -18.23 11.96 16.64
N LEU A 38 -18.71 12.86 15.78
CA LEU A 38 -18.54 12.75 14.32
C LEU A 38 -17.04 12.77 13.95
N LEU A 39 -16.25 13.64 14.57
CA LEU A 39 -14.79 13.66 14.36
C LEU A 39 -14.14 12.34 14.78
N VAL A 40 -14.52 11.77 15.93
CA VAL A 40 -14.00 10.47 16.39
C VAL A 40 -14.33 9.36 15.39
N VAL A 41 -15.56 9.31 14.88
CA VAL A 41 -15.98 8.33 13.87
C VAL A 41 -15.17 8.48 12.57
N ILE A 42 -14.96 9.73 12.12
CA ILE A 42 -14.13 10.00 10.94
C ILE A 42 -12.71 9.51 11.16
N VAL A 43 -12.09 9.83 12.29
CA VAL A 43 -10.71 9.41 12.61
C VAL A 43 -10.62 7.89 12.64
N LEU A 44 -11.55 7.20 13.30
CA LEU A 44 -11.58 5.73 13.35
C LEU A 44 -11.69 5.13 11.95
N THR A 45 -12.53 5.71 11.10
CA THR A 45 -12.71 5.29 9.71
C THR A 45 -11.42 5.47 8.92
N ILE A 46 -10.77 6.62 9.04
CA ILE A 46 -9.48 6.90 8.38
C ILE A 46 -8.42 5.91 8.84
N VAL A 47 -8.29 5.66 10.15
CA VAL A 47 -7.32 4.70 10.69
C VAL A 47 -7.56 3.31 10.14
N THR A 48 -8.82 2.86 10.12
CA THR A 48 -9.19 1.54 9.58
C THR A 48 -8.86 1.43 8.10
N VAL A 49 -9.24 2.44 7.30
CA VAL A 49 -8.93 2.50 5.87
C VAL A 49 -7.43 2.53 5.64
N CYS A 50 -6.68 3.33 6.40
CA CYS A 50 -5.22 3.42 6.31
C CYS A 50 -4.56 2.08 6.65
N MET A 51 -5.00 1.38 7.71
CA MET A 51 -4.49 0.05 8.04
C MET A 51 -4.76 -0.96 6.92
N VAL A 52 -5.98 -1.02 6.39
CA VAL A 52 -6.32 -1.91 5.28
C VAL A 52 -5.49 -1.56 4.05
N ARG A 53 -5.36 -0.27 3.73
CA ARG A 53 -4.62 0.19 2.55
C ARG A 53 -3.12 -0.05 2.70
N TYR A 54 -2.57 0.12 3.89
CA TYR A 54 -1.18 -0.18 4.21
C TYR A 54 -0.89 -1.67 4.07
N ARG A 55 -1.76 -2.54 4.63
CA ARG A 55 -1.65 -3.99 4.45
C ARG A 55 -1.76 -4.39 2.98
N ARG A 56 -2.61 -3.73 2.19
CA ARG A 56 -2.69 -3.94 0.73
C ARG A 56 -1.46 -3.40 -0.02
N TYR A 57 -0.88 -2.30 0.45
CA TYR A 57 0.29 -1.69 -0.17
C TYR A 57 1.53 -2.56 0.03
N GLN A 58 1.76 -3.06 1.25
CA GLN A 58 2.81 -4.04 1.54
C GLN A 58 2.70 -5.28 0.64
N ARG A 59 1.47 -5.79 0.42
CA ARG A 59 1.23 -6.90 -0.54
C ARG A 59 1.59 -6.56 -1.98
N ARG A 60 1.40 -5.32 -2.41
CA ARG A 60 1.75 -4.90 -3.78
C ARG A 60 3.25 -4.66 -3.93
N LEU A 61 3.92 -4.17 -2.89
CA LEU A 61 5.37 -4.02 -2.85
C LEU A 61 6.07 -5.38 -2.94
N TRP A 62 5.62 -6.36 -2.14
CA TRP A 62 6.21 -7.69 -2.13
C TRP A 62 6.17 -8.36 -3.52
N ARG A 63 5.05 -8.28 -4.26
CA ARG A 63 4.96 -8.82 -5.62
C ARG A 63 5.92 -8.12 -6.58
N ARG A 64 6.04 -6.80 -6.46
CA ARG A 64 6.98 -6.01 -7.27
C ARG A 64 8.43 -6.40 -6.97
N GLU A 65 8.78 -6.56 -5.70
CA GLU A 65 10.10 -7.05 -5.29
C GLU A 65 10.36 -8.46 -5.80
N ALA A 66 9.40 -9.38 -5.67
CA ALA A 66 9.54 -10.75 -6.15
C ALA A 66 9.75 -10.80 -7.68
N HIS A 67 9.01 -9.99 -8.45
CA HIS A 67 9.23 -9.87 -9.89
C HIS A 67 10.59 -9.25 -10.22
N ALA A 68 11.00 -8.20 -9.52
CA ALA A 68 12.32 -7.59 -9.72
C ALA A 68 13.45 -8.58 -9.43
N LEU A 69 13.34 -9.35 -8.34
CA LEU A 69 14.28 -10.42 -7.99
C LEU A 69 14.27 -11.54 -9.04
N ALA A 70 13.11 -11.92 -9.57
CA ALA A 70 13.02 -12.94 -10.62
C ALA A 70 13.71 -12.48 -11.92
N ILE A 71 13.58 -11.21 -12.27
CA ILE A 71 14.29 -10.61 -13.41
C ILE A 71 15.79 -10.63 -13.16
N ALA A 72 16.23 -10.22 -11.95
CA ALA A 72 17.65 -10.24 -11.58
C ALA A 72 18.23 -11.67 -11.60
N ALA A 73 17.51 -12.65 -11.04
CA ALA A 73 17.91 -14.06 -11.04
C ALA A 73 17.99 -14.66 -12.45
N LYS A 74 17.06 -14.27 -13.34
CA LYS A 74 17.10 -14.66 -14.74
C LYS A 74 18.32 -14.07 -15.45
N GLN A 75 18.67 -12.81 -15.17
CA GLN A 75 19.82 -12.14 -15.76
C GLN A 75 21.16 -12.70 -15.26
N SER A 76 21.27 -13.01 -13.96
CA SER A 76 22.47 -13.62 -13.42
C SER A 76 22.60 -15.10 -13.81
N ALA A 77 21.47 -15.75 -14.13
CA ALA A 77 21.37 -17.19 -14.40
C ALA A 77 21.97 -18.06 -13.28
N ARG A 78 22.14 -17.52 -12.07
CA ARG A 78 22.77 -18.24 -10.95
C ARG A 78 21.73 -19.04 -10.21
N ALA A 79 22.04 -20.31 -9.94
CA ALA A 79 21.17 -21.18 -9.14
C ALA A 79 20.90 -20.59 -7.74
N ASP A 80 21.91 -19.94 -7.13
CA ASP A 80 21.78 -19.34 -5.80
C ASP A 80 20.78 -18.18 -5.76
N ASP A 81 20.77 -17.32 -6.77
CA ASP A 81 19.84 -16.19 -6.82
C ASP A 81 18.39 -16.69 -6.91
N TRP A 82 18.16 -17.79 -7.62
CA TRP A 82 16.87 -18.48 -7.64
C TRP A 82 16.49 -19.06 -6.28
N PHE A 83 17.42 -19.72 -5.57
CA PHE A 83 17.15 -20.24 -4.23
C PHE A 83 16.86 -19.13 -3.20
N VAL A 84 17.58 -18.01 -3.27
CA VAL A 84 17.35 -16.83 -2.42
C VAL A 84 15.95 -16.27 -2.66
N LEU A 85 15.53 -16.16 -3.92
CA LEU A 85 14.18 -15.75 -4.28
C LEU A 85 13.14 -16.70 -3.68
N ILE A 86 13.26 -18.01 -3.92
CA ILE A 86 12.28 -19.01 -3.46
C ILE A 86 12.17 -18.99 -1.94
N LYS A 87 13.29 -18.96 -1.21
CA LYS A 87 13.30 -18.87 0.27
C LYS A 87 12.64 -17.58 0.76
N ARG A 88 12.92 -16.44 0.13
CA ARG A 88 12.35 -15.14 0.51
C ARG A 88 10.83 -15.11 0.28
N VAL A 89 10.35 -15.72 -0.80
CA VAL A 89 8.93 -15.88 -1.08
C VAL A 89 8.28 -16.79 -0.05
N LEU A 90 8.85 -17.98 0.20
CA LEU A 90 8.29 -18.94 1.15
C LEU A 90 8.24 -18.38 2.57
N ARG A 91 9.21 -17.58 2.99
CA ARG A 91 9.21 -16.90 4.30
C ARG A 91 8.01 -15.98 4.51
N LEU A 92 7.37 -15.49 3.44
CA LEU A 92 6.18 -14.66 3.53
C LEU A 92 4.94 -15.47 3.93
N TYR A 93 4.91 -16.75 3.56
CA TYR A 93 3.74 -17.63 3.71
C TYR A 93 3.93 -18.73 4.77
N LEU A 94 5.17 -19.16 5.01
CA LEU A 94 5.51 -20.20 5.97
C LEU A 94 6.20 -19.61 7.22
N PRO A 95 5.91 -20.17 8.41
CA PRO A 95 6.67 -19.90 9.62
C PRO A 95 8.16 -20.22 9.44
N ALA A 96 9.03 -19.43 10.06
CA ALA A 96 10.48 -19.58 9.94
C ALA A 96 10.98 -20.98 10.35
N GLU A 97 10.33 -21.61 11.34
CA GLU A 97 10.64 -22.96 11.81
C GLU A 97 10.47 -24.01 10.70
N GLN A 98 9.36 -23.96 9.98
CA GLN A 98 9.09 -24.89 8.88
C GLN A 98 10.07 -24.67 7.71
N LEU A 99 10.38 -23.40 7.41
CA LEU A 99 11.32 -23.08 6.33
C LEU A 99 12.74 -23.59 6.64
N SER A 100 13.17 -23.55 7.90
CA SER A 100 14.49 -24.05 8.30
C SER A 100 14.64 -25.57 8.20
N ALA A 101 13.52 -26.30 8.27
CA ALA A 101 13.48 -27.74 8.11
C ALA A 101 13.47 -28.19 6.64
N PHE A 102 13.29 -27.28 5.68
CA PHE A 102 13.21 -27.63 4.26
C PHE A 102 14.60 -27.80 3.64
N ASN A 103 14.81 -28.98 3.04
CA ASN A 103 15.95 -29.24 2.17
C ASN A 103 15.75 -28.59 0.78
N GLU A 104 16.81 -28.47 -0.02
CA GLU A 104 16.77 -27.82 -1.34
C GLU A 104 15.75 -28.48 -2.28
N GLN A 105 15.63 -29.81 -2.20
CA GLN A 105 14.64 -30.57 -2.98
C GLN A 105 13.20 -30.23 -2.57
N GLN A 106 12.95 -30.05 -1.27
CA GLN A 106 11.64 -29.69 -0.76
C GLN A 106 11.28 -28.24 -1.10
N LEU A 107 12.27 -27.34 -1.15
CA LEU A 107 12.08 -25.98 -1.65
C LEU A 107 11.67 -25.98 -3.12
N LEU A 108 12.35 -26.78 -3.96
CA LEU A 108 12.01 -26.90 -5.37
C LEU A 108 10.66 -27.59 -5.61
N ALA A 109 10.28 -28.53 -4.75
CA ALA A 109 8.97 -29.19 -4.81
C ALA A 109 7.78 -28.22 -4.57
N GLN A 110 8.03 -27.03 -4.03
CA GLN A 110 6.99 -26.00 -3.91
C GLN A 110 6.66 -25.31 -5.25
N LEU A 111 7.50 -25.47 -6.28
CA LEU A 111 7.26 -24.89 -7.60
C LEU A 111 6.46 -25.91 -8.43
N PRO A 112 5.23 -25.56 -8.84
CA PRO A 112 4.43 -26.44 -9.68
C PRO A 112 5.08 -26.60 -11.08
N GLU A 113 5.04 -27.82 -11.60
CA GLU A 113 5.42 -28.17 -12.98
C GLU A 113 6.89 -27.90 -13.36
N LEU A 114 7.83 -28.07 -12.43
CA LEU A 114 9.25 -27.91 -12.75
C LEU A 114 9.81 -29.17 -13.46
N PRO A 115 10.44 -29.05 -14.65
CA PRO A 115 11.03 -30.19 -15.33
C PRO A 115 12.20 -30.82 -14.56
N ASP A 116 12.35 -32.14 -14.64
CA ASP A 116 13.43 -32.88 -13.96
C ASP A 116 14.84 -32.45 -14.42
N SER A 117 14.97 -31.93 -15.64
CA SER A 117 16.21 -31.33 -16.14
C SER A 117 16.61 -30.10 -15.31
N VAL A 118 15.65 -29.22 -15.01
CA VAL A 118 15.86 -28.01 -14.20
C VAL A 118 16.15 -28.37 -12.75
N HIS A 119 15.42 -29.33 -12.17
CA HIS A 119 15.71 -29.85 -10.83
C HIS A 119 17.17 -30.30 -10.69
N ARG A 120 17.65 -31.13 -11.63
CA ARG A 120 19.03 -31.62 -11.61
C ARG A 120 20.03 -30.50 -11.86
N ALA A 121 19.76 -29.59 -12.79
CA ALA A 121 20.62 -28.45 -13.07
C ALA A 121 20.75 -27.53 -11.84
N MET A 122 19.67 -27.30 -11.11
CA MET A 122 19.68 -26.50 -9.89
C MET A 122 20.44 -27.16 -8.76
N VAL A 123 20.16 -28.43 -8.43
CA VAL A 123 20.85 -29.14 -7.35
C VAL A 123 22.35 -29.27 -7.64
N LYS A 124 22.72 -29.54 -8.91
CA LYS A 124 24.12 -29.65 -9.33
C LYS A 124 24.88 -28.33 -9.20
N ASN A 125 24.25 -27.21 -9.56
CA ASN A 125 24.90 -25.92 -9.60
C ASN A 125 24.80 -25.12 -8.29
N HIS A 126 23.91 -25.49 -7.37
CA HIS A 126 23.73 -24.79 -6.09
C HIS A 126 25.03 -24.71 -5.26
N TYR A 127 25.79 -25.79 -5.21
CA TYR A 127 27.02 -25.84 -4.42
C TYR A 127 28.23 -25.22 -5.14
N ARG A 128 28.05 -24.71 -6.37
CA ARG A 128 29.10 -24.01 -7.12
C ARG A 128 28.92 -22.51 -6.96
N ARG A 129 29.98 -21.85 -6.47
CA ARG A 129 30.09 -20.38 -6.34
C ARG A 129 29.78 -19.60 -7.64
N GLU A 130 29.94 -20.26 -8.79
CA GLU A 130 29.61 -19.73 -10.13
C GLU A 130 28.68 -20.68 -10.90
N GLY A 131 27.81 -21.39 -10.19
CA GLY A 131 26.87 -22.35 -10.78
C GLY A 131 25.78 -21.69 -11.60
N THR A 132 26.14 -21.25 -12.81
CA THR A 132 25.19 -20.75 -13.80
C THR A 132 24.39 -21.90 -14.39
N LEU A 133 23.09 -21.67 -14.52
CA LEU A 133 22.17 -22.54 -15.21
C LEU A 133 22.32 -22.31 -16.72
N PRO A 134 22.25 -23.36 -17.54
CA PRO A 134 22.17 -23.17 -18.98
C PRO A 134 20.87 -22.42 -19.33
N GLU A 135 20.91 -21.67 -20.43
CA GLU A 135 19.88 -20.68 -20.76
C GLU A 135 18.50 -21.31 -20.95
N ALA A 136 18.44 -22.54 -21.46
CA ALA A 136 17.20 -23.29 -21.61
C ALA A 136 16.53 -23.58 -20.25
N GLU A 137 17.30 -24.11 -19.28
CA GLU A 137 16.82 -24.42 -17.94
C GLU A 137 16.48 -23.15 -17.16
N ASN A 138 17.29 -22.09 -17.29
CA ASN A 138 17.02 -20.79 -16.68
C ASN A 138 15.72 -20.16 -17.21
N GLY A 139 15.45 -20.28 -18.50
CA GLY A 139 14.20 -19.84 -19.12
C GLY A 139 12.97 -20.60 -18.61
N LEU A 140 13.08 -21.93 -18.52
CA LEU A 140 12.02 -22.79 -17.97
C LEU A 140 11.75 -22.48 -16.49
N LEU A 141 12.81 -22.32 -15.69
CA LEU A 141 12.71 -21.94 -14.29
C LEU A 141 12.04 -20.58 -14.11
N ALA A 142 12.43 -19.57 -14.91
CA ALA A 142 11.81 -18.26 -14.87
C ALA A 142 10.31 -18.32 -15.19
N GLY A 143 9.91 -19.15 -16.16
CA GLY A 143 8.51 -19.40 -16.48
C GLY A 143 7.74 -20.04 -15.33
N ALA A 144 8.30 -21.09 -14.73
CA ALA A 144 7.71 -21.79 -13.59
C ALA A 144 7.56 -20.86 -12.37
N VAL A 145 8.61 -20.11 -12.02
CA VAL A 145 8.57 -19.12 -10.93
C VAL A 145 7.55 -18.02 -11.20
N HIS A 146 7.46 -17.53 -12.44
CA HIS A 146 6.47 -16.50 -12.78
C HIS A 146 5.03 -17.01 -12.65
N ARG A 147 4.77 -18.27 -13.02
CA ARG A 147 3.46 -18.91 -12.84
C ARG A 147 3.16 -19.11 -11.36
N TRP A 148 4.11 -19.64 -10.60
CA TRP A 148 4.01 -19.79 -9.15
C TRP A 148 3.71 -18.46 -8.43
N LEU A 149 4.40 -17.38 -8.82
CA LEU A 149 4.15 -16.03 -8.31
C LEU A 149 2.74 -15.49 -8.62
N LYS A 150 2.11 -15.95 -9.71
CA LYS A 150 0.72 -15.61 -10.05
C LYS A 150 -0.31 -16.45 -9.30
N GLU A 151 0.00 -17.71 -9.02
CA GLU A 151 -0.89 -18.67 -8.36
C GLU A 151 -0.88 -18.57 -6.83
N LEU A 152 0.09 -17.85 -6.26
CA LEU A 152 0.18 -17.63 -4.82
C LEU A 152 -1.08 -16.93 -4.29
N PRO A 153 -1.71 -17.47 -3.21
CA PRO A 153 -2.95 -16.93 -2.67
C PRO A 153 -2.76 -15.52 -2.10
N ASP A 154 -3.80 -14.69 -2.22
CA ASP A 154 -3.89 -13.38 -1.61
C ASP A 154 -4.08 -13.51 -0.09
N VAL A 155 -3.00 -13.80 0.66
CA VAL A 155 -2.99 -13.85 2.14
C VAL A 155 -2.95 -12.44 2.72
#